data_AF-A0A0K1E6V7-F1
#
_entry.id   AF-A0A0K1E6V7-F1
#
_cell.length_a   1.000
_cell.length_b   1.000
_cell.length_c   1.000
_cell.angle_alpha   90.00
_cell.angle_beta   90.00
_cell.angle_gamma   90.00
#
_symmetry.space_group_name_H-M   'P 1'
#
loop_
_entity.id
_entity.type
_entity.pdbx_description
1 polymer ?
#
loop_
_entity_poly.entity_id
_entity_poly.type
_entity_poly.pdbx_seq_one_letter_code
_entity_poly.pdbx_strand_id
1 'polypeptide(L)'
;MGATASTPATQAVAAPPPVKPKGMPELLVDELGPYLGGRRVDLKQQDGAEKLAKVVKELPIEGKPVTLLADRKARTPAVAAVVYELGVAGAPKVLIKTDGRDDLPKEIEVTPESRVSAPTTCAVATMVLEDLSTAVWPFKGGLGKRQRKGLAGPDLSHTGETLEREIAGCNGNVAFFSGDEPIVWEMTHNLAGTVVQSDKKKKIESLVLLRTAPVAGRPVKIGSGS
;
A
#
# COMPACT_ATOMS: atom_id res chain seq x y z
N MET A 1 7.21 -38.84 -66.29
CA MET A 1 8.27 -38.85 -65.26
C MET A 1 8.05 -37.63 -64.38
N GLY A 2 7.33 -37.82 -63.27
CA GLY A 2 7.00 -36.74 -62.33
C GLY A 2 7.95 -36.81 -61.13
N ALA A 3 8.54 -35.67 -60.76
CA ALA A 3 9.33 -35.52 -59.55
C ALA A 3 8.60 -34.51 -58.65
N THR A 4 7.93 -35.01 -57.60
CA THR A 4 7.35 -34.20 -56.53
C THR A 4 8.35 -34.12 -55.38
N ALA A 5 8.91 -32.92 -55.16
CA ALA A 5 9.72 -32.61 -54.00
C ALA A 5 8.81 -32.42 -52.77
N SER A 6 9.04 -33.20 -51.71
CA SER A 6 8.34 -33.05 -50.43
C SER A 6 9.15 -32.16 -49.49
N THR A 7 8.53 -31.09 -49.00
CA THR A 7 9.07 -30.20 -47.96
C THR A 7 8.80 -30.82 -46.58
N PRO A 8 9.77 -30.87 -45.64
CA PRO A 8 9.50 -31.37 -44.30
C PRO A 8 8.73 -30.34 -43.47
N ALA A 9 7.65 -30.78 -42.83
CA ALA A 9 6.88 -29.98 -41.88
C ALA A 9 7.64 -29.86 -40.55
N THR A 10 8.01 -28.63 -40.17
CA THR A 10 8.51 -28.31 -38.82
C THR A 10 7.37 -28.51 -37.82
N GLN A 11 7.50 -29.52 -36.95
CA GLN A 11 6.61 -29.68 -35.80
C GLN A 11 6.83 -28.51 -34.82
N ALA A 12 5.78 -27.75 -34.56
CA ALA A 12 5.76 -26.76 -33.50
C ALA A 12 5.90 -27.47 -32.15
N VAL A 13 7.00 -27.21 -31.45
CA VAL A 13 7.22 -27.67 -30.09
C VAL A 13 6.19 -26.99 -29.19
N ALA A 14 5.35 -27.80 -28.54
CA ALA A 14 4.41 -27.31 -27.53
C ALA A 14 5.18 -26.58 -26.43
N ALA A 15 4.77 -25.35 -26.12
CA ALA A 15 5.36 -24.58 -25.03
C ALA A 15 5.24 -25.38 -23.71
N PRO A 16 6.32 -25.51 -22.93
CA PRO A 16 6.24 -26.19 -21.64
C PRO A 16 5.21 -25.49 -20.73
N PRO A 17 4.42 -26.24 -19.96
CA PRO A 17 3.45 -25.66 -19.04
C PRO A 17 4.17 -24.73 -18.05
N PRO A 18 3.57 -23.58 -17.67
CA PRO A 18 4.21 -22.63 -16.79
C PRO A 18 4.52 -23.30 -15.45
N VAL A 19 5.81 -23.45 -15.17
CA VAL A 19 6.33 -23.93 -13.90
C VAL A 19 5.85 -22.96 -12.84
N LYS A 20 4.97 -23.40 -11.93
CA LYS A 20 4.61 -22.61 -10.74
C LYS A 20 5.93 -22.22 -10.05
N PRO A 21 6.25 -20.92 -9.93
CA PRO A 21 7.48 -20.51 -9.28
C PRO A 21 7.53 -21.10 -7.87
N LYS A 22 8.62 -21.81 -7.53
CA LYS A 22 8.92 -22.19 -6.14
C LYS A 22 9.33 -20.93 -5.40
N GLY A 23 8.37 -20.18 -4.89
CA GLY A 23 8.60 -18.93 -4.17
C GLY A 23 7.34 -18.08 -4.09
N MET A 24 7.39 -17.03 -3.27
CA MET A 24 6.33 -16.02 -3.26
C MET A 24 6.19 -15.46 -4.68
N PRO A 25 5.00 -15.51 -5.29
CA PRO A 25 4.81 -14.94 -6.62
C PRO A 25 4.93 -13.41 -6.56
N GLU A 26 5.10 -12.80 -7.72
CA GLU A 26 5.04 -11.36 -7.83
C GLU A 26 3.64 -10.86 -7.41
N LEU A 27 3.65 -9.85 -6.54
CA LEU A 27 2.48 -9.13 -6.11
C LEU A 27 2.60 -7.71 -6.64
N LEU A 28 1.69 -7.33 -7.52
CA LEU A 28 1.66 -6.02 -8.15
C LEU A 28 0.28 -5.38 -7.94
N VAL A 29 0.25 -4.08 -7.70
CA VAL A 29 -0.96 -3.26 -7.85
C VAL A 29 -0.66 -2.16 -8.85
N ASP A 30 -1.43 -2.10 -9.93
CA ASP A 30 -1.31 -1.06 -10.95
C ASP A 30 -2.61 -0.24 -11.07
N GLU A 31 -2.69 0.62 -12.08
CA GLU A 31 -3.87 1.47 -12.35
C GLU A 31 -5.17 0.67 -12.58
N LEU A 32 -5.07 -0.57 -13.07
CA LEU A 32 -6.19 -1.47 -13.31
C LEU A 32 -6.54 -2.32 -12.07
N GLY A 33 -5.70 -2.31 -11.04
CA GLY A 33 -5.94 -2.97 -9.76
C GLY A 33 -4.95 -4.10 -9.45
N PRO A 34 -5.23 -4.89 -8.40
CA PRO A 34 -4.32 -5.95 -7.95
C PRO A 34 -4.09 -7.04 -9.00
N TYR A 35 -2.83 -7.39 -9.21
CA TYR A 35 -2.36 -8.52 -9.99
C TYR A 35 -1.46 -9.38 -9.10
N LEU A 36 -2.01 -10.48 -8.60
CA LEU A 36 -1.37 -11.31 -7.59
C LEU A 36 -1.26 -12.74 -8.11
N GLY A 37 -0.06 -13.30 -8.17
CA GLY A 37 0.11 -14.71 -8.56
C GLY A 37 -0.39 -15.04 -9.96
N GLY A 38 -0.30 -14.09 -10.90
CA GLY A 38 -0.79 -14.26 -12.27
C GLY A 38 -2.28 -14.00 -12.46
N ARG A 39 -2.99 -13.54 -11.42
CA ARG A 39 -4.44 -13.29 -11.45
C ARG A 39 -4.72 -11.82 -11.22
N ARG A 40 -5.48 -11.21 -12.14
CA ARG A 40 -6.04 -9.86 -11.96
C ARG A 40 -7.30 -9.95 -11.10
N VAL A 41 -7.41 -9.08 -10.11
CA VAL A 41 -8.62 -8.89 -9.32
C VAL A 41 -9.19 -7.51 -9.61
N ASP A 42 -10.43 -7.46 -10.07
CA ASP A 42 -11.15 -6.20 -10.23
C ASP A 42 -11.92 -5.89 -8.93
N LEU A 43 -11.40 -4.92 -8.17
CA LEU A 43 -12.00 -4.49 -6.91
C LEU A 43 -13.29 -3.70 -7.08
N LYS A 44 -13.65 -3.28 -8.31
CA LYS A 44 -14.91 -2.60 -8.58
C LYS A 44 -16.08 -3.57 -8.74
N GLN A 45 -15.80 -4.86 -8.93
CA GLN A 45 -16.84 -5.89 -8.96
C GLN A 45 -17.41 -6.11 -7.56
N GLN A 46 -18.70 -6.46 -7.50
CA GLN A 46 -19.41 -6.69 -6.24
C GLN A 46 -18.72 -7.77 -5.36
N ASP A 47 -18.07 -8.75 -5.99
CA ASP A 47 -17.33 -9.84 -5.33
C ASP A 47 -15.80 -9.62 -5.34
N GLY A 48 -15.33 -8.42 -5.70
CA GLY A 48 -13.91 -8.10 -5.86
C GLY A 48 -13.10 -8.29 -4.58
N ALA A 49 -13.63 -7.89 -3.42
CA ALA A 49 -12.99 -8.08 -2.13
C ALA A 49 -12.87 -9.57 -1.76
N GLU A 50 -13.92 -10.37 -2.00
CA GLU A 50 -13.89 -11.81 -1.75
C GLU A 50 -12.92 -12.55 -2.67
N LYS A 51 -12.87 -12.15 -3.95
CA LYS A 51 -11.89 -12.66 -4.92
C LYS A 51 -10.47 -12.33 -4.47
N LEU A 52 -10.21 -11.11 -4.00
CA LEU A 52 -8.90 -10.74 -3.46
C LEU A 52 -8.51 -11.63 -2.30
N ALA A 53 -9.40 -11.79 -1.30
CA ALA A 53 -9.16 -12.63 -0.14
C ALA A 53 -8.88 -14.09 -0.52
N LYS A 54 -9.61 -14.64 -1.50
CA LYS A 54 -9.37 -16.00 -2.02
C LYS A 54 -7.99 -16.13 -2.66
N VAL A 55 -7.62 -15.20 -3.54
CA VAL A 55 -6.30 -15.21 -4.20
C VAL A 55 -5.18 -15.08 -3.16
N VAL A 56 -5.32 -14.19 -2.19
CA VAL A 56 -4.31 -13.99 -1.14
C VAL A 56 -4.16 -15.21 -0.23
N LYS A 57 -5.25 -15.92 0.09
CA LYS A 57 -5.20 -17.18 0.85
C LYS A 57 -4.47 -18.31 0.14
N GLU A 58 -4.44 -18.31 -1.20
CA GLU A 58 -3.69 -19.29 -1.99
C GLU A 58 -2.17 -18.99 -2.01
N LEU A 59 -1.75 -17.81 -1.55
CA LEU A 59 -0.33 -17.42 -1.54
C LEU A 59 0.42 -18.12 -0.40
N PRO A 60 1.69 -18.50 -0.63
CA PRO A 60 2.52 -19.14 0.39
C PRO A 60 3.07 -18.11 1.41
N ILE A 61 2.19 -17.54 2.23
CA ILE A 61 2.55 -16.56 3.27
C ILE A 61 2.95 -17.29 4.55
N GLU A 62 4.27 -17.40 4.78
CA GLU A 62 4.85 -18.16 5.90
C GLU A 62 5.21 -17.28 7.11
N GLY A 63 4.38 -16.29 7.46
CA GLY A 63 4.66 -15.39 8.59
C GLY A 63 5.91 -14.52 8.41
N LYS A 64 6.42 -14.39 7.18
CA LYS A 64 7.55 -13.52 6.79
C LYS A 64 7.03 -12.22 6.19
N PRO A 65 7.81 -11.13 6.22
CA PRO A 65 7.49 -9.92 5.48
C PRO A 65 7.26 -10.21 3.99
N VAL A 66 6.23 -9.59 3.43
CA VAL A 66 5.84 -9.77 2.02
C VAL A 66 6.20 -8.52 1.23
N THR A 67 6.82 -8.67 0.06
CA THR A 67 7.06 -7.55 -0.85
C THR A 67 5.86 -7.33 -1.76
N LEU A 68 5.40 -6.07 -1.85
CA LEU A 68 4.35 -5.64 -2.76
C LEU A 68 4.89 -4.56 -3.69
N LEU A 69 4.80 -4.77 -5.00
CA LEU A 69 5.07 -3.74 -5.99
C LEU A 69 3.79 -2.91 -6.17
N ALA A 70 3.90 -1.59 -6.09
CA ALA A 70 2.77 -0.70 -6.33
C ALA A 70 3.17 0.37 -7.33
N ASP A 71 2.48 0.39 -8.47
CA ASP A 71 2.67 1.40 -9.51
C ASP A 71 2.27 2.79 -8.99
N ARG A 72 2.94 3.84 -9.47
CA ARG A 72 2.66 5.24 -9.12
C ARG A 72 1.17 5.59 -9.32
N LYS A 73 0.57 5.08 -10.38
CA LYS A 73 -0.82 5.36 -10.80
C LYS A 73 -1.85 4.41 -10.18
N ALA A 74 -1.42 3.42 -9.40
CA ALA A 74 -2.35 2.57 -8.66
C ALA A 74 -3.27 3.41 -7.76
N ARG A 75 -4.45 2.89 -7.45
CA ARG A 75 -5.38 3.58 -6.55
C ARG A 75 -4.99 3.28 -5.09
N THR A 76 -4.91 4.31 -4.25
CA THR A 76 -4.58 4.14 -2.83
C THR A 76 -5.47 3.09 -2.13
N PRO A 77 -6.80 3.09 -2.32
CA PRO A 77 -7.65 2.05 -1.72
C PRO A 77 -7.34 0.63 -2.21
N ALA A 78 -6.88 0.46 -3.45
CA ALA A 78 -6.52 -0.85 -3.98
C ALA A 78 -5.25 -1.40 -3.32
N VAL A 79 -4.23 -0.55 -3.13
CA VAL A 79 -3.02 -0.92 -2.40
C VAL A 79 -3.35 -1.26 -0.95
N ALA A 80 -4.17 -0.43 -0.30
CA ALA A 80 -4.57 -0.64 1.08
C ALA A 80 -5.38 -1.94 1.28
N ALA A 81 -6.26 -2.28 0.33
CA ALA A 81 -6.99 -3.55 0.34
C ALA A 81 -6.05 -4.77 0.27
N VAL A 82 -5.04 -4.74 -0.62
CA VAL A 82 -4.05 -5.82 -0.73
C VAL A 82 -3.24 -5.95 0.55
N VAL A 83 -2.74 -4.84 1.09
CA VAL A 83 -1.98 -4.84 2.35
C VAL A 83 -2.81 -5.43 3.50
N TYR A 84 -4.09 -5.05 3.60
CA TYR A 84 -5.00 -5.58 4.61
C TYR A 84 -5.15 -7.11 4.51
N GLU A 85 -5.44 -7.62 3.30
CA GLU A 85 -5.64 -9.06 3.06
C GLU A 85 -4.35 -9.87 3.27
N LEU A 86 -3.18 -9.31 2.91
CA LEU A 86 -1.89 -9.92 3.22
C LEU A 86 -1.69 -10.09 4.74
N GLY A 87 -2.10 -9.09 5.52
CA GLY A 87 -2.10 -9.18 6.99
C GLY A 87 -3.06 -10.24 7.53
N VAL A 88 -4.27 -10.34 6.97
CA VAL A 88 -5.24 -11.39 7.33
C VAL A 88 -4.68 -12.78 7.03
N ALA A 89 -3.95 -12.92 5.93
CA ALA A 89 -3.26 -14.17 5.57
C ALA A 89 -1.95 -14.43 6.34
N GLY A 90 -1.59 -13.56 7.29
CA GLY A 90 -0.51 -13.81 8.25
C GLY A 90 0.79 -13.06 7.98
N ALA A 91 0.85 -12.14 7.01
CA ALA A 91 2.03 -11.30 6.81
C ALA A 91 2.19 -10.33 8.00
N PRO A 92 3.32 -10.36 8.74
CA PRO A 92 3.54 -9.43 9.86
C PRO A 92 3.84 -8.01 9.38
N LYS A 93 4.47 -7.88 8.20
CA LYS A 93 4.90 -6.64 7.56
C LYS A 93 4.74 -6.77 6.05
N VAL A 94 4.49 -5.65 5.38
CA VAL A 94 4.50 -5.55 3.92
C VAL A 94 5.50 -4.48 3.50
N LEU A 95 6.49 -4.86 2.70
CA LEU A 95 7.44 -3.94 2.09
C LEU A 95 6.85 -3.48 0.76
N ILE A 96 6.34 -2.25 0.72
CA ILE A 96 5.76 -1.69 -0.50
C ILE A 96 6.85 -0.96 -1.27
N LYS A 97 7.09 -1.37 -2.51
CA LYS A 97 8.04 -0.74 -3.41
C LYS A 97 7.30 0.06 -4.47
N THR A 98 7.67 1.32 -4.58
CA THR A 98 7.13 2.23 -5.57
C THR A 98 8.23 3.14 -6.06
N ASP A 99 8.30 3.33 -7.36
CA ASP A 99 9.17 4.34 -7.92
C ASP A 99 8.58 5.73 -7.60
N GLY A 100 8.83 6.27 -6.41
CA GLY A 100 8.27 7.55 -5.95
C GLY A 100 9.11 8.76 -6.38
N ARG A 101 9.10 9.84 -5.58
CA ARG A 101 10.10 10.91 -5.73
C ARG A 101 11.49 10.43 -5.31
N ASP A 102 12.54 11.03 -5.86
CA ASP A 102 13.94 10.63 -5.60
C ASP A 102 14.48 11.09 -4.24
N ASP A 103 13.85 12.10 -3.64
CA ASP A 103 14.20 12.63 -2.32
C ASP A 103 13.55 11.84 -1.16
N LEU A 104 12.71 10.85 -1.46
CA LEU A 104 11.98 10.03 -0.50
C LEU A 104 12.33 8.54 -0.64
N PRO A 105 12.14 7.71 0.41
CA PRO A 105 12.35 6.28 0.30
C PRO A 105 11.48 5.69 -0.83
N LYS A 106 12.07 4.86 -1.69
CA LYS A 106 11.35 4.09 -2.73
C LYS A 106 10.70 2.82 -2.21
N GLU A 107 11.01 2.49 -0.96
CA GLU A 107 10.45 1.35 -0.25
C GLU A 107 9.98 1.81 1.13
N ILE A 108 8.76 1.45 1.49
CA ILE A 108 8.20 1.69 2.83
C ILE A 108 7.79 0.36 3.44
N GLU A 109 8.18 0.15 4.70
CA GLU A 109 7.69 -0.98 5.48
C GLU A 109 6.42 -0.58 6.20
N VAL A 110 5.32 -1.30 5.95
CA VAL A 110 4.05 -1.08 6.62
C VAL A 110 3.66 -2.30 7.44
N THR A 111 2.99 -2.04 8.56
CA THR A 111 2.30 -3.06 9.34
C THR A 111 0.86 -3.10 8.87
N PRO A 112 0.36 -4.26 8.38
CA PRO A 112 -1.03 -4.36 7.95
C PRO A 112 -2.00 -3.93 9.05
N GLU A 113 -3.01 -3.15 8.69
CA GLU A 113 -4.02 -2.67 9.62
C GLU A 113 -4.70 -3.82 10.40
N SER A 114 -4.93 -4.96 9.74
CA SER A 114 -5.48 -6.19 10.34
C SER A 114 -4.63 -6.81 11.45
N ARG A 115 -3.37 -6.36 11.62
CA ARG A 115 -2.42 -6.85 12.62
C ARG A 115 -2.18 -5.85 13.75
N VAL A 116 -2.84 -4.71 13.73
CA VAL A 116 -2.63 -3.62 14.70
C VAL A 116 -3.90 -3.43 15.53
N SER A 117 -3.73 -3.27 16.84
CA SER A 117 -4.81 -2.87 17.74
C SER A 117 -4.84 -1.34 17.91
N ALA A 118 -5.98 -0.82 18.37
CA ALA A 118 -6.08 0.61 18.66
C ALA A 118 -4.99 1.04 19.66
N PRO A 119 -4.18 2.06 19.34
CA PRO A 119 -3.09 2.50 20.19
C PRO A 119 -3.65 3.03 21.51
N THR A 120 -3.10 2.54 22.62
CA THR A 120 -3.44 3.02 23.96
C THR A 120 -2.71 4.34 24.28
N THR A 121 -1.53 4.53 23.68
CA THR A 121 -0.73 5.75 23.74
C THR A 121 -1.11 6.73 22.64
N CYS A 122 -0.51 7.93 22.66
CA CYS A 122 -0.59 8.87 21.55
C CYS A 122 -0.18 8.16 20.23
N ALA A 123 -0.85 8.48 19.13
CA ALA A 123 -0.43 8.10 17.78
C ALA A 123 -0.81 9.24 16.82
N VAL A 124 -0.03 9.40 15.76
CA VAL A 124 -0.25 10.43 14.75
C VAL A 124 -0.94 9.80 13.54
N ALA A 125 -1.94 10.48 12.99
CA ALA A 125 -2.59 10.14 11.74
C ALA A 125 -2.32 11.23 10.71
N THR A 126 -2.10 10.83 9.46
CA THR A 126 -1.92 11.74 8.34
C THR A 126 -2.64 11.24 7.09
N MET A 127 -3.04 12.14 6.19
CA MET A 127 -3.56 11.71 4.90
C MET A 127 -3.37 12.75 3.81
N VAL A 128 -3.40 12.30 2.56
CA VAL A 128 -3.60 13.15 1.38
C VAL A 128 -5.10 13.29 1.12
N LEU A 129 -5.57 14.53 1.03
CA LEU A 129 -6.98 14.87 0.77
C LEU A 129 -7.25 15.00 -0.73
N GLU A 130 -8.51 14.92 -1.14
CA GLU A 130 -8.95 15.01 -2.53
C GLU A 130 -8.48 16.27 -3.29
N ASP A 131 -8.28 17.39 -2.58
CA ASP A 131 -7.77 18.64 -3.14
C ASP A 131 -6.23 18.69 -3.21
N LEU A 132 -5.57 17.56 -2.99
CA LEU A 132 -4.12 17.39 -2.91
C LEU A 132 -3.47 18.13 -1.73
N SER A 133 -4.25 18.57 -0.74
CA SER A 133 -3.71 19.02 0.53
C SER A 133 -3.35 17.83 1.42
N THR A 134 -2.57 18.05 2.49
CA THR A 134 -2.36 17.04 3.53
C THR A 134 -3.04 17.47 4.82
N ALA A 135 -3.35 16.52 5.68
CA ALA A 135 -3.76 16.80 7.04
C ALA A 135 -3.03 15.89 8.02
N VAL A 136 -2.63 16.44 9.18
CA VAL A 136 -2.01 15.71 10.29
C VAL A 136 -2.83 15.94 11.56
N TRP A 137 -3.18 14.89 12.29
CA TRP A 137 -3.95 14.98 13.54
C TRP A 137 -3.68 13.81 14.50
N PRO A 138 -4.07 13.91 15.78
CA PRO A 138 -3.99 12.78 16.71
C PRO A 138 -4.96 11.65 16.35
N PHE A 139 -4.57 10.39 16.54
CA PHE A 139 -5.41 9.21 16.29
C PHE A 139 -6.78 9.28 16.97
N LYS A 140 -6.85 9.80 18.21
CA LYS A 140 -8.10 9.96 18.97
C LYS A 140 -9.01 11.08 18.45
N GLY A 141 -8.63 11.77 17.38
CA GLY A 141 -9.31 12.96 16.88
C GLY A 141 -8.79 14.24 17.51
N GLY A 142 -9.08 15.38 16.88
CA GLY A 142 -8.60 16.69 17.29
C GLY A 142 -8.57 17.68 16.13
N LEU A 143 -7.97 18.85 16.35
CA LEU A 143 -7.80 19.83 15.28
C LEU A 143 -6.82 19.30 14.23
N GLY A 144 -7.29 19.07 13.01
CA GLY A 144 -6.45 18.69 11.88
C GLY A 144 -5.58 19.85 11.41
N LYS A 145 -4.26 19.65 11.44
CA LYS A 145 -3.29 20.59 10.88
C LYS A 145 -3.18 20.33 9.38
N ARG A 146 -3.91 21.11 8.60
CA ARG A 146 -3.97 20.99 7.15
C ARG A 146 -2.89 21.83 6.49
N GLN A 147 -2.12 21.25 5.57
CA GLN A 147 -1.18 21.98 4.72
C GLN A 147 -1.74 22.05 3.31
N ARG A 148 -1.73 23.24 2.72
CA ARG A 148 -2.29 23.46 1.37
C ARG A 148 -1.52 22.64 0.32
N LYS A 149 -2.16 22.40 -0.83
CA LYS A 149 -1.47 21.83 -1.98
C LYS A 149 -0.31 22.74 -2.41
N GLY A 150 0.79 22.13 -2.82
CA GLY A 150 1.87 22.79 -3.54
C GLY A 150 1.57 22.87 -5.05
N LEU A 151 2.57 23.28 -5.82
CA LEU A 151 2.45 23.46 -7.28
C LEU A 151 2.32 22.12 -8.04
N ALA A 152 2.86 21.03 -7.51
CA ALA A 152 2.97 19.73 -8.20
C ALA A 152 2.36 18.56 -7.39
N GLY A 153 1.44 18.86 -6.47
CA GLY A 153 0.87 17.88 -5.54
C GLY A 153 0.91 18.37 -4.09
N PRO A 154 0.80 17.47 -3.10
CA PRO A 154 0.84 17.85 -1.71
C PRO A 154 2.16 18.51 -1.30
N ASP A 155 2.08 19.54 -0.44
CA ASP A 155 3.26 20.19 0.12
C ASP A 155 3.86 19.33 1.24
N LEU A 156 4.78 18.46 0.86
CA LEU A 156 5.41 17.53 1.80
C LEU A 156 6.46 18.19 2.70
N SER A 157 6.97 19.37 2.36
CA SER A 157 7.95 20.08 3.18
C SER A 157 7.31 20.60 4.47
N HIS A 158 6.23 21.38 4.36
CA HIS A 158 5.49 21.87 5.53
C HIS A 158 4.76 20.75 6.28
N THR A 159 4.35 19.70 5.55
CA THR A 159 3.80 18.49 6.16
C THR A 159 4.85 17.78 7.01
N GLY A 160 6.08 17.65 6.51
CA GLY A 160 7.21 17.05 7.22
C GLY A 160 7.55 17.78 8.52
N GLU A 161 7.64 19.11 8.49
CA GLU A 161 7.85 19.92 9.70
C GLU A 161 6.73 19.73 10.74
N THR A 162 5.49 19.58 10.27
CA THR A 162 4.35 19.32 11.14
C THR A 162 4.44 17.91 11.74
N LEU A 163 4.72 16.90 10.92
CA LEU A 163 4.91 15.52 11.35
C LEU A 163 6.05 15.40 12.36
N GLU A 164 7.18 16.05 12.12
CA GLU A 164 8.33 16.05 13.04
C GLU A 164 7.91 16.55 14.43
N ARG A 165 7.18 17.68 14.50
CA ARG A 165 6.69 18.22 15.78
C ARG A 165 5.69 17.30 16.46
N GLU A 166 4.71 16.77 15.71
CA GLU A 166 3.69 15.87 16.26
C GLU A 166 4.30 14.56 16.75
N ILE A 167 5.18 13.93 15.97
CA ILE A 167 5.88 12.69 16.33
C ILE A 167 6.80 12.93 17.53
N ALA A 168 7.52 14.06 17.58
CA ALA A 168 8.36 14.40 18.72
C ALA A 168 7.55 14.56 20.02
N GLY A 169 6.39 15.21 19.95
CA GLY A 169 5.45 15.38 21.06
C GLY A 169 4.65 14.12 21.43
N CYS A 170 4.70 13.09 20.59
CA CYS A 170 4.02 11.82 20.80
C CYS A 170 4.98 10.76 21.37
N ASN A 171 4.53 10.06 22.42
CA ASN A 171 5.29 8.96 23.03
C ASN A 171 4.88 7.58 22.52
N GLY A 172 4.00 7.50 21.52
CA GLY A 172 3.68 6.23 20.88
C GLY A 172 4.64 5.87 19.76
N ASN A 173 4.56 4.61 19.37
CA ASN A 173 5.38 3.96 18.35
C ASN A 173 4.58 3.58 17.08
N VAL A 174 3.35 4.10 16.95
CA VAL A 174 2.46 3.81 15.82
C VAL A 174 2.09 5.11 15.11
N ALA A 175 2.16 5.10 13.78
CA ALA A 175 1.66 6.16 12.93
C ALA A 175 0.74 5.59 11.85
N PHE A 176 -0.29 6.35 11.50
CA PHE A 176 -1.30 5.96 10.53
C PHE A 176 -1.25 6.90 9.34
N PHE A 177 -1.38 6.34 8.14
CA PHE A 177 -1.46 7.13 6.92
C PHE A 177 -2.50 6.58 5.95
N SER A 178 -3.01 7.45 5.09
CA SER A 178 -3.94 7.08 4.02
C SER A 178 -3.99 8.17 2.93
N GLY A 179 -4.85 7.97 1.94
CA GLY A 179 -5.22 8.97 0.95
C GLY A 179 -6.70 8.83 0.63
N ASP A 180 -7.36 9.94 0.29
CA ASP A 180 -8.74 9.91 -0.16
C ASP A 180 -8.92 9.02 -1.40
N GLU A 181 -10.13 8.53 -1.64
CA GLU A 181 -10.45 7.60 -2.72
C GLU A 181 -9.93 8.02 -4.12
N PRO A 182 -10.03 9.30 -4.57
CA PRO A 182 -9.45 9.77 -5.83
C PRO A 182 -7.93 9.73 -5.91
N ILE A 183 -7.22 9.61 -4.79
CA ILE A 183 -5.77 9.82 -4.72
C ILE A 183 -5.01 8.60 -5.25
N VAL A 184 -4.13 8.88 -6.22
CA VAL A 184 -3.17 7.91 -6.75
C VAL A 184 -2.10 7.58 -5.71
N TRP A 185 -1.59 6.35 -5.79
CA TRP A 185 -0.73 5.76 -4.80
C TRP A 185 0.58 6.54 -4.60
N GLU A 186 1.17 7.10 -5.66
CA GLU A 186 2.41 7.89 -5.56
C GLU A 186 2.32 8.98 -4.49
N MET A 187 1.19 9.69 -4.39
CA MET A 187 1.03 10.77 -3.42
C MET A 187 0.98 10.23 -1.98
N THR A 188 0.26 9.13 -1.77
CA THR A 188 0.15 8.46 -0.47
C THR A 188 1.47 7.83 -0.06
N HIS A 189 2.19 7.21 -0.99
CA HIS A 189 3.52 6.66 -0.79
C HIS A 189 4.54 7.74 -0.40
N ASN A 190 4.54 8.87 -1.11
CA ASN A 190 5.42 9.99 -0.78
C ASN A 190 5.09 10.58 0.60
N LEU A 191 3.82 10.66 0.98
CA LEU A 191 3.42 11.04 2.34
C LEU A 191 3.95 10.05 3.38
N ALA A 192 3.85 8.75 3.14
CA ALA A 192 4.40 7.72 4.02
C ALA A 192 5.93 7.85 4.16
N GLY A 193 6.64 8.06 3.05
CA GLY A 193 8.08 8.36 3.05
C GLY A 193 8.41 9.61 3.88
N THR A 194 7.56 10.64 3.82
CA THR A 194 7.70 11.86 4.63
C THR A 194 7.52 11.57 6.12
N VAL A 195 6.57 10.70 6.51
CA VAL A 195 6.41 10.24 7.91
C VAL A 195 7.70 9.56 8.39
N VAL A 196 8.25 8.64 7.60
CA VAL A 196 9.49 7.92 7.94
C VAL A 196 10.67 8.89 8.11
N GLN A 197 10.83 9.87 7.21
CA GLN A 197 11.90 10.87 7.33
C GLN A 197 11.70 11.84 8.50
N SER A 198 10.45 12.17 8.83
CA SER A 198 10.11 13.10 9.91
C SER A 198 10.34 12.48 11.29
N ASP A 199 10.37 11.14 11.39
CA ASP A 199 10.70 10.41 12.60
C ASP A 199 12.21 10.37 12.86
N LYS A 200 12.81 11.54 13.14
CA LYS A 200 14.25 11.69 13.39
C LYS A 200 14.80 10.81 14.51
N LYS A 201 13.92 10.40 15.44
CA LYS A 201 14.28 9.56 16.60
C LYS A 201 13.98 8.07 16.38
N LYS A 202 13.46 7.68 15.20
CA LYS A 202 13.08 6.30 14.85
C LYS A 202 12.16 5.66 15.91
N LYS A 203 11.19 6.43 16.42
CA LYS A 203 10.21 5.97 17.41
C LYS A 203 9.11 5.11 16.80
N ILE A 204 8.78 5.31 15.53
CA ILE A 204 7.68 4.63 14.84
C ILE A 204 8.15 3.22 14.46
N GLU A 205 7.63 2.23 15.19
CA GLU A 205 7.84 0.80 14.92
C GLU A 205 6.77 0.25 13.97
N SER A 206 5.59 0.88 13.96
CA SER A 206 4.45 0.47 13.14
C SER A 206 3.89 1.64 12.35
N LEU A 207 4.22 1.68 11.05
CA LEU A 207 3.55 2.54 10.08
C LEU A 207 2.38 1.77 9.46
N VAL A 208 1.16 2.30 9.57
CA VAL A 208 -0.07 1.59 9.21
C VAL A 208 -0.78 2.31 8.08
N LEU A 209 -0.96 1.61 6.95
CA LEU A 209 -1.80 2.08 5.86
C LEU A 209 -3.27 1.74 6.17
N LEU A 210 -4.10 2.77 6.32
CA LEU A 210 -5.53 2.59 6.59
C LEU A 210 -6.27 2.20 5.31
N ARG A 211 -7.02 1.09 5.37
CA ARG A 211 -7.88 0.56 4.31
C ARG A 211 -9.04 1.49 4.00
N THR A 212 -9.66 2.07 5.02
CA THR A 212 -10.70 3.08 4.85
C THR A 212 -10.10 4.45 5.06
N ALA A 213 -10.28 5.34 4.09
CA ALA A 213 -9.85 6.73 4.20
C ALA A 213 -10.48 7.36 5.46
N PRO A 214 -9.68 7.82 6.43
CA PRO A 214 -10.20 8.48 7.61
C PRO A 214 -10.68 9.90 7.24
N VAL A 215 -11.45 10.53 8.13
CA VAL A 215 -11.82 11.94 7.98
C VAL A 215 -10.88 12.78 8.83
N ALA A 216 -10.20 13.76 8.21
CA ALA A 216 -9.26 14.63 8.91
C ALA A 216 -9.87 15.25 10.18
N GLY A 217 -9.15 15.11 11.31
CA GLY A 217 -9.55 15.61 12.63
C GLY A 217 -10.59 14.74 13.37
N ARG A 218 -11.20 13.74 12.72
CA ARG A 218 -12.04 12.75 13.41
C ARG A 218 -11.16 11.65 14.02
N PRO A 219 -11.65 10.95 15.05
CA PRO A 219 -11.01 9.74 15.53
C PRO A 219 -10.83 8.72 14.40
N VAL A 220 -9.63 8.18 14.26
CA VAL A 220 -9.33 7.14 13.28
C VAL A 220 -9.96 5.83 13.76
N LYS A 221 -10.62 5.15 12.82
CA LYS A 221 -11.17 3.81 13.04
C LYS A 221 -10.24 2.82 12.38
N ILE A 222 -9.77 1.86 13.16
CA ILE A 222 -9.10 0.68 12.64
C ILE A 222 -10.21 -0.34 12.36
N GLY A 223 -10.21 -0.93 11.16
CA GLY A 223 -11.12 -2.00 10.79
C GLY A 223 -11.07 -3.11 11.83
N SER A 224 -12.09 -3.15 12.67
CA SER A 224 -12.26 -4.21 13.65
C SER A 224 -12.39 -5.53 12.90
N GLY A 225 -11.46 -6.45 13.12
CA GLY A 225 -11.71 -7.86 12.85
C GLY A 225 -13.04 -8.23 13.48
N SER A 226 -13.98 -8.64 12.63
CA SER A 226 -15.09 -9.52 13.00
C SER A 226 -14.68 -10.93 12.60
#